data_AF-A0A3C0EA81-F1
#
_entry.id   AF-A0A3C0EA81-F1
#
_cell.length_a   1.000
_cell.length_b   1.000
_cell.length_c   1.000
_cell.angle_alpha   90.00
_cell.angle_beta   90.00
_cell.angle_gamma   90.00
#
_symmetry.space_group_name_H-M   'P 1'
#
loop_
_entity.id
_entity.type
_entity.pdbx_description
1 polymer ?
#
loop_
_entity_poly.entity_id
_entity_poly.type
_entity_poly.pdbx_seq_one_letter_code
_entity_poly.pdbx_strand_id
1 'polypeptide(L)'
;ACMFTPYDIPNVLIDGYDVVNNKPKTAAYRAPGAPIGAFSVEALLDELSEKLGIDPIDFRLMNSCKEGTRRADGTLSPLVGGVEVLEAVKASPHYNSPLEGKNRGRGVALGYWRNNSGAACAIANVNPDGTIMLVEGSVDIGGSRTAVSQELAEVLGIPVTDIFPEVGDTDSIGYTSLTAGSGVAFKTGWAVYEAGHDIIRQLIQRASMIWEASADDVEYVKGTLQHKSDPELKLTFKQIAPRMIETGGPVVGRGNVNPRGVGASLAATLVDVEIDQETGKTQILRCTAFQDVGKAVHPSYVEGQLQGGTVQGLGWALNEEYFMSEDGQMLNSSFLDYRMMTALDLPMINTVIVEVANPGHPFGVRGVGEGNLVPVMAAVANSIYHAIGKRINQLPMTPGVIMDTIGGNGR
;
A
#
# COMPACT_ATOMS: atom_id res chain seq x y z
N ALA A 1 -17.58 1.28 -3.95
CA ALA A 1 -17.22 2.18 -5.05
C ALA A 1 -16.04 3.05 -4.66
N CYS A 2 -14.81 2.59 -4.95
CA CYS A 2 -13.60 3.27 -4.48
C CYS A 2 -13.53 4.74 -4.91
N MET A 3 -14.07 5.07 -6.09
CA MET A 3 -14.04 6.42 -6.67
C MET A 3 -14.65 7.53 -5.80
N PHE A 4 -15.74 7.26 -5.08
CA PHE A 4 -16.40 8.25 -4.21
C PHE A 4 -15.99 8.13 -2.74
N THR A 5 -15.30 7.03 -2.38
CA THR A 5 -15.01 6.72 -0.98
C THR A 5 -14.10 7.75 -0.26
N PRO A 6 -13.19 8.47 -0.94
CA PRO A 6 -12.42 9.53 -0.27
C PRO A 6 -13.27 10.70 0.25
N TYR A 7 -14.55 10.80 -0.13
CA TYR A 7 -15.38 11.99 0.08
C TYR A 7 -16.68 11.68 0.83
N ASP A 8 -17.16 12.66 1.59
CA ASP A 8 -18.45 12.63 2.28
C ASP A 8 -19.57 13.10 1.35
N ILE A 9 -20.12 12.15 0.58
CA ILE A 9 -21.17 12.41 -0.39
C ILE A 9 -22.48 11.77 0.11
N PRO A 10 -23.51 12.55 0.47
CA PRO A 10 -24.70 12.03 1.14
C PRO A 10 -25.57 11.13 0.24
N ASN A 11 -25.55 11.36 -1.06
CA ASN A 11 -26.41 10.65 -2.03
C ASN A 11 -25.56 10.19 -3.21
N VAL A 12 -25.55 8.88 -3.46
CA VAL A 12 -24.76 8.26 -4.52
C VAL A 12 -25.62 7.24 -5.26
N LEU A 13 -25.65 7.36 -6.58
CA LEU A 13 -26.24 6.38 -7.50
C LEU A 13 -25.13 5.85 -8.40
N ILE A 14 -25.01 4.52 -8.52
CA ILE A 14 -23.99 3.86 -9.33
C ILE A 14 -24.65 2.75 -10.12
N ASP A 15 -24.64 2.90 -11.44
CA ASP A 15 -25.02 1.86 -12.37
C ASP A 15 -23.74 1.31 -13.03
N GLY A 16 -23.60 -0.02 -13.03
CA GLY A 16 -22.47 -0.71 -13.62
C GLY A 16 -22.95 -1.82 -14.55
N TYR A 17 -22.39 -1.88 -15.75
CA TYR A 17 -22.70 -2.89 -16.76
C TYR A 17 -21.43 -3.68 -17.06
N ASP A 18 -21.48 -4.99 -16.86
CA ASP A 18 -20.44 -5.90 -17.31
C ASP A 18 -20.81 -6.43 -18.69
N VAL A 19 -19.93 -6.23 -19.67
CA VAL A 19 -20.20 -6.53 -21.08
C VAL A 19 -19.15 -7.50 -21.59
N VAL A 20 -19.60 -8.68 -22.00
CA VAL A 20 -18.75 -9.67 -22.65
C VAL A 20 -18.44 -9.21 -24.08
N ASN A 21 -17.16 -9.26 -24.44
CA ASN A 21 -16.68 -8.99 -25.80
C ASN A 21 -15.59 -10.00 -26.16
N ASN A 22 -15.07 -9.93 -27.39
CA ASN A 22 -14.06 -10.85 -27.92
C ASN A 22 -12.60 -10.44 -27.59
N LYS A 23 -12.38 -9.61 -26.55
CA LYS A 23 -11.03 -9.25 -26.09
C LYS A 23 -10.52 -10.24 -25.03
N PRO A 24 -9.21 -10.28 -24.75
CA PRO A 24 -8.67 -11.09 -23.66
C PRO A 24 -9.38 -10.83 -22.32
N LYS A 25 -9.56 -11.89 -21.54
CA LYS A 25 -10.23 -11.82 -20.24
C LYS A 25 -9.52 -10.82 -19.31
N THR A 26 -10.26 -9.86 -18.77
CA THR A 26 -9.74 -8.95 -17.75
C THR A 26 -9.42 -9.71 -16.45
N ALA A 27 -8.29 -9.38 -15.85
CA ALA A 27 -7.85 -9.91 -14.57
C ALA A 27 -7.40 -8.78 -13.64
N ALA A 28 -7.11 -9.11 -12.38
CA ALA A 28 -6.64 -8.13 -11.42
C ALA A 28 -5.22 -7.66 -11.79
N TYR A 29 -5.09 -6.36 -12.03
CA TYR A 29 -3.82 -5.66 -12.02
C TYR A 29 -3.96 -4.50 -11.02
N ARG A 30 -3.14 -4.56 -9.96
CA ARG A 30 -2.98 -3.58 -8.85
C ARG A 30 -4.13 -2.58 -8.66
N ALA A 31 -4.87 -2.74 -7.56
CA ALA A 31 -6.05 -1.93 -7.24
C ALA A 31 -7.22 -2.08 -8.25
N PRO A 32 -7.64 -3.30 -8.64
CA PRO A 32 -8.57 -3.50 -9.76
C PRO A 32 -9.84 -2.62 -9.70
N GLY A 33 -10.07 -1.87 -10.77
CA GLY A 33 -11.22 -0.98 -10.96
C GLY A 33 -11.14 0.38 -10.25
N ALA A 34 -10.34 0.52 -9.19
CA ALA A 34 -10.23 1.78 -8.46
C ALA A 34 -9.58 2.93 -9.27
N PRO A 35 -8.48 2.71 -10.03
CA PRO A 35 -7.80 3.79 -10.74
C PRO A 35 -8.64 4.42 -11.84
N ILE A 36 -9.35 3.61 -12.64
CA ILE A 36 -10.23 4.10 -13.71
C ILE A 36 -11.44 4.85 -13.12
N GLY A 37 -11.96 4.39 -11.98
CA GLY A 37 -13.02 5.11 -11.27
C GLY A 37 -12.51 6.44 -10.67
N ALA A 38 -11.32 6.45 -10.09
CA ALA A 38 -10.71 7.66 -9.55
C ALA A 38 -10.38 8.67 -10.66
N PHE A 39 -9.94 8.21 -11.83
CA PHE A 39 -9.69 9.07 -13.00
C PHE A 39 -10.87 10.00 -13.31
N SER A 40 -12.09 9.45 -13.42
CA SER A 40 -13.26 10.25 -13.76
C SER A 40 -13.71 11.17 -12.62
N VAL A 41 -13.73 10.68 -11.38
CA VAL A 41 -14.20 11.47 -10.23
C VAL A 41 -13.24 12.59 -9.87
N GLU A 42 -11.93 12.33 -9.84
CA GLU A 42 -10.93 13.33 -9.48
C GLU A 42 -10.78 14.43 -10.54
N ALA A 43 -10.98 14.10 -11.82
CA ALA A 43 -11.04 15.11 -12.89
C ALA A 43 -12.27 16.02 -12.73
N LEU A 44 -13.43 15.46 -12.36
CA LEU A 44 -14.62 16.23 -12.07
C LEU A 44 -14.44 17.13 -10.83
N LEU A 45 -13.84 16.62 -9.76
CA LEU A 45 -13.61 17.42 -8.54
C LEU A 45 -12.65 18.58 -8.79
N ASP A 46 -11.63 18.37 -9.62
CA ASP A 46 -10.73 19.42 -10.09
C ASP A 46 -11.50 20.50 -10.88
N GLU A 47 -12.36 20.09 -11.83
CA GLU A 47 -13.22 21.02 -12.59
C GLU A 47 -14.17 21.82 -11.69
N LEU A 48 -14.78 21.17 -10.70
CA LEU A 48 -15.66 21.83 -9.74
C LEU A 48 -14.90 22.83 -8.87
N SER A 49 -13.69 22.49 -8.43
CA SER A 49 -12.86 23.38 -7.63
C SER A 49 -12.52 24.68 -8.38
N GLU A 50 -12.16 24.55 -9.66
CA GLU A 50 -11.87 25.70 -10.54
C GLU A 50 -13.11 26.56 -10.76
N LYS A 51 -14.26 25.95 -11.09
CA LYS A 51 -15.52 26.69 -11.31
C LYS A 51 -15.99 27.45 -10.07
N LEU A 52 -15.68 26.94 -8.89
CA LEU A 52 -16.00 27.57 -7.61
C LEU A 52 -14.92 28.56 -7.14
N GLY A 53 -13.76 28.61 -7.80
CA GLY A 53 -12.61 29.42 -7.39
C GLY A 53 -12.01 28.97 -6.04
N ILE A 54 -12.10 27.68 -5.73
CA ILE A 54 -11.56 27.09 -4.50
C ILE A 54 -10.30 26.30 -4.86
N ASP A 55 -9.25 26.43 -4.04
CA ASP A 55 -8.03 25.63 -4.19
C ASP A 55 -8.37 24.12 -4.23
N PRO A 56 -7.77 23.33 -5.13
CA PRO A 56 -8.15 21.94 -5.35
C PRO A 56 -7.89 21.03 -4.14
N ILE A 57 -6.95 21.38 -3.25
CA ILE A 57 -6.73 20.65 -1.99
C ILE A 57 -7.77 21.07 -0.96
N ASP A 58 -8.05 22.36 -0.84
CA ASP A 58 -9.08 22.87 0.08
C ASP A 58 -10.46 22.33 -0.27
N PHE A 59 -10.80 22.24 -1.55
CA PHE A 59 -12.04 21.64 -2.00
C PHE A 59 -12.15 20.16 -1.59
N ARG A 60 -11.05 19.40 -1.69
CA ARG A 60 -11.00 18.00 -1.23
C ARG A 60 -11.10 17.90 0.29
N LEU A 61 -10.40 18.75 1.05
CA LEU A 61 -10.45 18.80 2.51
C LEU A 61 -11.85 19.10 3.03
N MET A 62 -12.55 20.09 2.43
CA MET A 62 -13.92 20.45 2.76
C MET A 62 -14.90 19.26 2.64
N ASN A 63 -14.64 18.38 1.69
CA ASN A 63 -15.51 17.25 1.36
C ASN A 63 -14.91 15.89 1.79
N SER A 64 -13.83 15.86 2.55
CA SER A 64 -13.12 14.61 2.87
C SER A 64 -13.95 13.69 3.76
N CYS A 65 -13.90 12.39 3.46
CA CYS A 65 -14.43 11.39 4.37
C CYS A 65 -13.65 11.41 5.69
N LYS A 66 -14.36 11.12 6.78
CA LYS A 66 -13.83 10.97 8.13
C LYS A 66 -14.25 9.62 8.69
N GLU A 67 -13.70 9.24 9.82
CA GLU A 67 -14.20 8.08 10.55
C GLU A 67 -15.72 8.22 10.78
N GLY A 68 -16.48 7.18 10.44
CA GLY A 68 -17.93 7.18 10.55
C GLY A 68 -18.68 7.75 9.33
N THR A 69 -18.00 8.33 8.33
CA THR A 69 -18.66 8.73 7.06
C THR A 69 -19.30 7.51 6.40
N ARG A 70 -20.56 7.64 5.97
CA ARG A 70 -21.27 6.58 5.27
C ARG A 70 -20.80 6.48 3.82
N ARG A 71 -20.32 5.30 3.42
CA ARG A 71 -19.87 5.01 2.06
C ARG A 71 -21.04 4.61 1.17
N ALA A 72 -20.81 4.64 -0.15
CA ALA A 72 -21.81 4.27 -1.17
C ALA A 72 -22.33 2.82 -1.04
N ASP A 73 -21.58 1.91 -0.42
CA ASP A 73 -22.02 0.54 -0.14
C ASP A 73 -22.81 0.40 1.18
N GLY A 74 -23.11 1.53 1.83
CA GLY A 74 -23.86 1.60 3.08
C GLY A 74 -23.01 1.40 4.35
N THR A 75 -21.74 1.01 4.22
CA THR A 75 -20.86 0.79 5.37
C THR A 75 -20.23 2.09 5.88
N LEU A 76 -19.84 2.12 7.16
CA LEU A 76 -19.13 3.28 7.71
C LEU A 76 -17.64 3.20 7.34
N SER A 77 -17.04 4.36 7.07
CA SER A 77 -15.61 4.47 6.84
C SER A 77 -14.87 4.21 8.16
N PRO A 78 -13.86 3.31 8.18
CA PRO A 78 -12.98 3.17 9.33
C PRO A 78 -12.09 4.42 9.47
N LEU A 79 -11.29 4.49 10.54
CA LEU A 79 -10.21 5.47 10.61
C LEU A 79 -9.30 5.32 9.38
N VAL A 80 -9.15 6.41 8.61
CA VAL A 80 -8.35 6.52 7.39
C VAL A 80 -7.68 7.89 7.34
N GLY A 81 -6.42 7.94 6.91
CA GLY A 81 -5.60 9.15 6.90
C GLY A 81 -5.83 10.09 5.71
N GLY A 82 -7.06 10.24 5.22
CA GLY A 82 -7.34 11.04 4.02
C GLY A 82 -7.08 12.54 4.21
N VAL A 83 -7.48 13.08 5.37
CA VAL A 83 -7.27 14.48 5.73
C VAL A 83 -5.78 14.74 5.91
N GLU A 84 -5.09 13.87 6.65
CA GLU A 84 -3.66 13.95 6.93
C GLU A 84 -2.83 13.87 5.64
N VAL A 85 -3.24 13.03 4.68
CA VAL A 85 -2.62 12.97 3.35
C VAL A 85 -2.80 14.30 2.60
N LEU A 86 -4.00 14.87 2.57
CA LEU A 86 -4.24 16.16 1.89
C LEU A 86 -3.51 17.31 2.56
N GLU A 87 -3.45 17.35 3.89
CA GLU A 87 -2.66 18.32 4.65
C GLU A 87 -1.17 18.17 4.35
N ALA A 88 -0.65 16.95 4.26
CA ALA A 88 0.73 16.68 3.87
C ALA A 88 1.02 17.15 2.43
N VAL A 89 0.07 16.99 1.50
CA VAL A 89 0.18 17.56 0.15
C VAL A 89 0.26 19.08 0.24
N LYS A 90 -0.68 19.72 0.95
CA LYS A 90 -0.75 21.19 1.09
C LYS A 90 0.51 21.78 1.72
N ALA A 91 1.10 21.09 2.69
CA ALA A 91 2.32 21.51 3.36
C ALA A 91 3.60 21.18 2.57
N SER A 92 3.52 20.38 1.50
CA SER A 92 4.70 19.88 0.80
C SER A 92 5.47 21.00 0.07
N PRO A 93 6.81 20.91 -0.01
CA PRO A 93 7.60 21.82 -0.85
C PRO A 93 7.24 21.72 -2.33
N HIS A 94 6.67 20.60 -2.77
CA HIS A 94 6.19 20.44 -4.13
C HIS A 94 4.97 21.33 -4.37
N TYR A 95 3.94 21.26 -3.53
CA TYR A 95 2.73 22.06 -3.72
C TYR A 95 2.97 23.57 -3.60
N ASN A 96 3.88 23.98 -2.72
CA ASN A 96 4.16 25.39 -2.44
C ASN A 96 5.21 26.03 -3.34
N SER A 97 5.94 25.26 -4.16
CA SER A 97 6.92 25.85 -5.08
C SER A 97 6.22 26.49 -6.29
N PRO A 98 6.70 27.63 -6.81
CA PRO A 98 6.21 28.16 -8.06
C PRO A 98 6.44 27.14 -9.18
N LEU A 99 5.51 27.08 -10.14
CA LEU A 99 5.66 26.32 -11.37
C LEU A 99 5.87 27.32 -12.51
N GLU A 100 7.14 27.64 -12.77
CA GLU A 100 7.55 28.57 -13.82
C GLU A 100 7.70 27.84 -15.16
N GLY A 101 7.47 28.54 -16.28
CA GLY A 101 7.63 28.01 -17.64
C GLY A 101 6.33 28.08 -18.45
N LYS A 102 6.42 27.76 -19.74
CA LYS A 102 5.25 27.74 -20.64
C LYS A 102 4.68 26.33 -20.72
N ASN A 103 3.38 26.21 -20.92
CA ASN A 103 2.69 24.92 -21.12
C ASN A 103 3.00 23.92 -19.99
N ARG A 104 3.07 24.44 -18.77
CA ARG A 104 3.28 23.64 -17.57
C ARG A 104 2.03 23.66 -16.72
N GLY A 105 1.75 22.52 -16.13
CA GLY A 105 0.62 22.37 -15.22
C GLY A 105 1.02 21.55 -14.02
N ARG A 106 0.27 21.75 -12.94
CA ARG A 106 0.36 21.01 -11.69
C ARG A 106 -0.97 20.35 -11.46
N GLY A 107 -0.99 19.03 -11.31
CA GLY A 107 -2.20 18.27 -11.06
C GLY A 107 -2.11 17.52 -9.75
N VAL A 108 -3.24 17.43 -9.06
CA VAL A 108 -3.41 16.63 -7.85
C VAL A 108 -4.63 15.75 -7.96
N ALA A 109 -4.54 14.57 -7.34
CA ALA A 109 -5.65 13.66 -7.17
C ALA A 109 -5.50 12.85 -5.88
N LEU A 110 -6.63 12.42 -5.32
CA LEU A 110 -6.75 11.54 -4.15
C LEU A 110 -7.38 10.21 -4.57
N GLY A 111 -6.88 9.11 -4.01
CA GLY A 111 -7.32 7.76 -4.31
C GLY A 111 -7.55 6.96 -3.04
N TYR A 112 -8.50 6.03 -3.11
CA TYR A 112 -8.86 5.13 -2.03
C TYR A 112 -8.67 3.67 -2.44
N TRP A 113 -8.07 2.88 -1.56
CA TRP A 113 -8.03 1.43 -1.69
C TRP A 113 -8.45 0.72 -0.40
N ARG A 114 -9.46 -0.14 -0.50
CA ARG A 114 -10.06 -0.82 0.67
C ARG A 114 -9.12 -1.77 1.42
N ASN A 115 -8.03 -2.20 0.78
CA ASN A 115 -7.17 -3.32 1.20
C ASN A 115 -8.00 -4.61 1.45
N ASN A 116 -7.35 -5.72 1.73
CA ASN A 116 -8.02 -7.00 1.97
C ASN A 116 -7.28 -7.81 3.03
N SER A 117 -7.99 -8.75 3.66
CA SER A 117 -7.41 -9.72 4.59
C SER A 117 -7.85 -11.12 4.19
N GLY A 118 -7.44 -12.12 4.95
CA GLY A 118 -7.86 -13.50 4.82
C GLY A 118 -7.10 -14.40 5.79
N ALA A 119 -7.32 -15.71 5.67
CA ALA A 119 -6.58 -16.69 6.46
C ALA A 119 -5.07 -16.57 6.23
N ALA A 120 -4.28 -16.69 7.30
CA ALA A 120 -2.83 -16.67 7.26
C ALA A 120 -2.24 -17.55 8.38
N CYS A 121 -1.13 -18.21 8.03
CA CYS A 121 -0.39 -19.07 8.94
C CYS A 121 1.09 -18.64 9.00
N ALA A 122 1.67 -18.76 10.19
CA ALA A 122 3.10 -18.61 10.43
C ALA A 122 3.57 -19.59 11.51
N ILE A 123 4.78 -20.12 11.35
CA ILE A 123 5.43 -21.02 12.32
C ILE A 123 6.84 -20.50 12.60
N ALA A 124 7.21 -20.37 13.87
CA ALA A 124 8.53 -19.90 14.28
C ALA A 124 9.18 -20.93 15.21
N ASN A 125 10.30 -21.52 14.78
CA ASN A 125 11.05 -22.51 15.56
C ASN A 125 12.24 -21.84 16.22
N VAL A 126 12.37 -21.98 17.54
CA VAL A 126 13.51 -21.42 18.29
C VAL A 126 14.65 -22.44 18.30
N ASN A 127 15.83 -22.02 17.87
CA ASN A 127 17.04 -22.84 17.90
C ASN A 127 17.77 -22.72 19.24
N PRO A 128 18.59 -23.72 19.64
CA PRO A 128 19.36 -23.66 20.90
C PRO A 128 20.33 -22.48 21.02
N ASP A 129 20.77 -21.89 19.91
CA ASP A 129 21.65 -20.71 19.88
C ASP A 129 20.88 -19.37 20.02
N GLY A 130 19.55 -19.44 20.13
CA GLY A 130 18.66 -18.29 20.24
C GLY A 130 18.28 -17.64 18.91
N THR A 131 18.63 -18.25 17.78
CA THR A 131 18.10 -17.86 16.47
C THR A 131 16.72 -18.47 16.21
N ILE A 132 16.01 -17.96 15.20
CA ILE A 132 14.65 -18.39 14.87
C ILE A 132 14.56 -18.71 13.39
N MET A 133 14.05 -19.90 13.07
CA MET A 133 13.57 -20.22 11.72
C MET A 133 12.08 -19.86 11.63
N LEU A 134 11.76 -18.86 10.82
CA LEU A 134 10.40 -18.37 10.60
C LEU A 134 9.89 -18.86 9.24
N VAL A 135 8.78 -19.59 9.23
CA VAL A 135 8.07 -19.97 8.02
C VAL A 135 6.79 -19.14 7.91
N GLU A 136 6.67 -18.32 6.87
CA GLU A 136 5.44 -17.61 6.53
C GLU A 136 4.65 -18.36 5.44
N GLY A 137 3.32 -18.35 5.53
CA GLY A 137 2.47 -19.01 4.53
C GLY A 137 2.13 -18.13 3.32
N SER A 138 2.40 -16.82 3.37
CA SER A 138 2.16 -15.95 2.22
C SER A 138 3.30 -16.04 1.22
N VAL A 139 2.97 -16.10 -0.07
CA VAL A 139 3.98 -16.03 -1.13
C VAL A 139 4.55 -14.62 -1.16
N ASP A 140 5.87 -14.52 -0.99
CA ASP A 140 6.58 -13.25 -1.05
C ASP A 140 6.81 -12.80 -2.51
N ILE A 141 6.11 -11.72 -2.90
CA ILE A 141 6.26 -11.06 -4.21
C ILE A 141 6.69 -9.60 -4.09
N GLY A 142 7.03 -9.13 -2.88
CA GLY A 142 7.17 -7.70 -2.62
C GLY A 142 7.88 -7.31 -1.32
N GLY A 143 8.51 -8.27 -0.63
CA GLY A 143 9.30 -8.05 0.58
C GLY A 143 8.60 -8.48 1.88
N SER A 144 7.66 -9.43 1.84
CA SER A 144 6.93 -9.87 3.05
C SER A 144 7.86 -10.49 4.08
N ARG A 145 8.80 -11.34 3.67
CA ARG A 145 9.77 -12.02 4.56
C ARG A 145 10.49 -11.04 5.49
N THR A 146 10.95 -9.92 4.95
CA THR A 146 11.62 -8.87 5.73
C THR A 146 10.64 -8.22 6.72
N ALA A 147 9.44 -7.83 6.25
CA ALA A 147 8.45 -7.16 7.09
C ALA A 147 7.99 -8.04 8.26
N VAL A 148 7.61 -9.29 7.99
CA VAL A 148 7.14 -10.22 9.03
C VAL A 148 8.26 -10.63 9.99
N SER A 149 9.51 -10.65 9.54
CA SER A 149 10.66 -10.83 10.44
C SER A 149 10.83 -9.66 11.40
N GLN A 150 10.68 -8.42 10.92
CA GLN A 150 10.73 -7.23 11.78
C GLN A 150 9.58 -7.23 12.80
N GLU A 151 8.38 -7.63 12.38
CA GLU A 151 7.23 -7.74 13.28
C GLU A 151 7.43 -8.83 14.35
N LEU A 152 7.95 -10.00 13.99
CA LEU A 152 8.29 -11.05 14.96
C LEU A 152 9.42 -10.61 15.91
N ALA A 153 10.45 -9.96 15.38
CA ALA A 153 11.55 -9.40 16.16
C ALA A 153 11.04 -8.39 17.19
N GLU A 154 10.07 -7.55 16.84
CA GLU A 154 9.45 -6.59 17.75
C GLU A 154 8.69 -7.29 18.88
N VAL A 155 7.90 -8.34 18.59
CA VAL A 155 7.21 -9.13 19.63
C VAL A 155 8.20 -9.72 20.63
N LEU A 156 9.28 -10.31 20.12
CA LEU A 156 10.28 -10.99 20.94
C LEU A 156 11.29 -10.02 21.54
N GLY A 157 11.40 -8.78 21.06
CA GLY A 157 12.44 -7.85 21.50
C GLY A 157 13.87 -8.40 21.27
N ILE A 158 14.09 -9.11 20.15
CA ILE A 158 15.40 -9.62 19.73
C ILE A 158 15.83 -8.97 18.41
N PRO A 159 17.13 -9.01 18.04
CA PRO A 159 17.56 -8.50 16.75
C PRO A 159 16.90 -9.25 15.58
N VAL A 160 16.41 -8.52 14.57
CA VAL A 160 15.86 -9.13 13.35
C VAL A 160 16.86 -10.01 12.61
N THR A 161 18.17 -9.75 12.79
CA THR A 161 19.26 -10.59 12.23
C THR A 161 19.34 -11.98 12.83
N ASP A 162 18.66 -12.24 13.95
CA ASP A 162 18.55 -13.56 14.56
C ASP A 162 17.32 -14.33 14.02
N ILE A 163 16.56 -13.75 13.07
CA ILE A 163 15.37 -14.37 12.43
C ILE A 163 15.67 -14.68 10.97
N PHE A 164 15.45 -15.94 10.59
CA PHE A 164 15.67 -16.46 9.25
C PHE A 164 14.31 -16.83 8.63
N PRO A 165 13.76 -15.98 7.74
CA PRO A 165 12.45 -16.21 7.13
C PRO A 165 12.50 -17.05 5.86
N GLU A 166 11.54 -17.96 5.72
CA GLU A 166 11.27 -18.75 4.53
C GLU A 166 9.77 -18.71 4.19
N VAL A 167 9.44 -18.86 2.90
CA VAL A 167 8.06 -19.08 2.45
C VAL A 167 7.78 -20.57 2.50
N GLY A 168 6.74 -20.98 3.22
CA GLY A 168 6.39 -22.38 3.40
C GLY A 168 5.88 -23.05 2.13
N ASP A 169 6.06 -24.37 2.06
CA ASP A 169 5.41 -25.24 1.09
C ASP A 169 3.99 -25.57 1.58
N THR A 170 3.05 -25.76 0.65
CA THR A 170 1.69 -26.23 0.96
C THR A 170 1.65 -27.55 1.74
N ASP A 171 2.71 -28.37 1.68
CA ASP A 171 2.84 -29.59 2.49
C ASP A 171 3.34 -29.35 3.93
N SER A 172 3.92 -28.17 4.22
CA SER A 172 4.61 -27.88 5.49
C SER A 172 3.99 -26.75 6.32
N ILE A 173 3.10 -25.94 5.75
CA ILE A 173 2.40 -24.86 6.45
C ILE A 173 0.88 -24.91 6.26
N GLY A 174 0.15 -24.38 7.25
CA GLY A 174 -1.29 -24.25 7.18
C GLY A 174 -1.76 -23.33 6.05
N TYR A 175 -3.03 -23.49 5.66
CA TYR A 175 -3.64 -22.73 4.58
C TYR A 175 -3.49 -21.22 4.80
N THR A 176 -2.86 -20.56 3.83
CA THR A 176 -2.77 -19.11 3.74
C THR A 176 -3.40 -18.63 2.44
N SER A 177 -4.26 -17.64 2.57
CA SER A 177 -4.95 -17.03 1.44
C SER A 177 -3.97 -16.29 0.50
N LEU A 178 -4.40 -16.05 -0.74
CA LEU A 178 -3.59 -15.42 -1.79
C LEU A 178 -2.88 -14.12 -1.35
N THR A 179 -1.66 -13.91 -1.83
CA THR A 179 -0.98 -12.61 -1.79
C THR A 179 -1.63 -11.64 -2.78
N ALA A 180 -2.65 -10.93 -2.32
CA ALA A 180 -3.39 -9.94 -3.10
C ALA A 180 -4.10 -8.93 -2.18
N GLY A 181 -4.63 -7.85 -2.76
CA GLY A 181 -5.42 -6.85 -2.04
C GLY A 181 -4.62 -6.09 -0.98
N SER A 182 -3.29 -6.04 -1.11
CA SER A 182 -2.38 -5.41 -0.16
C SER A 182 -2.52 -5.96 1.26
N GLY A 183 -2.87 -7.24 1.40
CA GLY A 183 -3.21 -7.82 2.70
C GLY A 183 -2.08 -8.48 3.47
N VAL A 184 -0.93 -8.78 2.85
CA VAL A 184 0.07 -9.69 3.44
C VAL A 184 0.69 -9.14 4.72
N ALA A 185 1.21 -7.91 4.71
CA ALA A 185 1.79 -7.30 5.91
C ALA A 185 0.78 -7.27 7.09
N PHE A 186 -0.51 -7.09 6.80
CA PHE A 186 -1.55 -7.14 7.83
C PHE A 186 -1.83 -8.57 8.33
N LYS A 187 -2.21 -9.50 7.43
CA LYS A 187 -2.68 -10.82 7.86
C LYS A 187 -1.56 -11.72 8.35
N THR A 188 -0.40 -11.68 7.70
CA THR A 188 0.76 -12.50 8.06
C THR A 188 1.54 -11.84 9.18
N GLY A 189 1.56 -10.50 9.24
CA GLY A 189 2.00 -9.74 10.40
C GLY A 189 1.27 -10.16 11.68
N TRP A 190 -0.06 -10.26 11.62
CA TRP A 190 -0.84 -10.82 12.73
C TRP A 190 -0.48 -12.28 13.04
N ALA A 191 -0.28 -13.12 12.01
CA ALA A 191 0.11 -14.51 12.23
C ALA A 191 1.45 -14.62 12.98
N VAL A 192 2.45 -13.80 12.62
CA VAL A 192 3.74 -13.80 13.33
C VAL A 192 3.62 -13.16 14.72
N TYR A 193 2.70 -12.22 14.91
CA TYR A 193 2.39 -11.66 16.22
C TYR A 193 1.92 -12.76 17.19
N GLU A 194 0.94 -13.57 16.78
CA GLU A 194 0.46 -14.70 17.59
C GLU A 194 1.54 -15.77 17.79
N ALA A 195 2.34 -16.07 16.76
CA ALA A 195 3.45 -17.02 16.86
C ALA A 195 4.51 -16.56 17.88
N GLY A 196 4.85 -15.27 17.90
CA GLY A 196 5.77 -14.68 18.88
C GLY A 196 5.22 -14.77 20.30
N HIS A 197 3.94 -14.44 20.51
CA HIS A 197 3.31 -14.60 21.82
C HIS A 197 3.21 -16.06 22.27
N ASP A 198 3.04 -17.00 21.34
CA ASP A 198 3.07 -18.43 21.63
C ASP A 198 4.47 -18.90 22.09
N ILE A 199 5.54 -18.37 21.49
CA ILE A 199 6.92 -18.58 21.97
C ILE A 199 7.08 -18.02 23.39
N ILE A 200 6.67 -16.78 23.62
CA ILE A 200 6.80 -16.12 24.93
C ILE A 200 6.11 -16.93 26.03
N ARG A 201 4.87 -17.41 25.79
CA ARG A 201 4.15 -18.25 26.75
C ARG A 201 4.91 -19.52 27.08
N GLN A 202 5.48 -20.20 26.09
CA GLN A 202 6.29 -21.39 26.31
C GLN A 202 7.55 -21.08 27.12
N LEU A 203 8.28 -20.01 26.77
CA LEU A 203 9.50 -19.60 27.48
C LEU A 203 9.23 -19.21 28.93
N ILE A 204 8.10 -18.54 29.22
CA ILE A 204 7.66 -18.23 30.59
C ILE A 204 7.53 -19.52 31.41
N GLN A 205 6.91 -20.57 30.84
CA GLN A 205 6.82 -21.88 31.49
C GLN A 205 8.20 -22.53 31.68
N ARG A 206 9.15 -22.33 30.76
CA ARG A 206 10.52 -22.83 30.91
C ARG A 206 11.25 -22.14 32.06
N ALA A 207 11.16 -20.81 32.15
CA ALA A 207 11.81 -20.06 33.23
C ALA A 207 11.20 -20.39 34.60
N SER A 208 9.88 -20.57 34.69
CA SER A 208 9.24 -20.92 35.96
C SER A 208 9.72 -22.28 36.48
N MET A 209 9.99 -23.25 35.60
CA MET A 209 10.60 -24.53 35.99
C MET A 209 12.05 -24.36 36.47
N ILE A 210 12.85 -23.52 35.80
CA ILE A 210 14.26 -23.27 36.19
C ILE A 210 14.34 -22.58 37.56
N TRP A 211 13.41 -21.68 37.85
CA TRP A 211 13.39 -20.90 39.09
C TRP A 211 12.54 -21.52 40.20
N GLU A 212 11.94 -22.70 39.94
CA GLU A 212 11.00 -23.36 40.87
C GLU A 212 9.90 -22.41 41.38
N ALA A 213 9.43 -21.53 40.48
CA ALA A 213 8.47 -20.46 40.76
C ALA A 213 7.15 -20.67 40.01
N SER A 214 6.12 -19.90 40.36
CA SER A 214 4.88 -19.86 39.57
C SER A 214 5.15 -19.17 38.22
N ALA A 215 4.53 -19.66 37.15
CA ALA A 215 4.57 -18.97 35.86
C ALA A 215 3.94 -17.58 35.92
N ASP A 216 3.00 -17.35 36.84
CA ASP A 216 2.38 -16.05 37.08
C ASP A 216 3.37 -15.04 37.69
N ASP A 217 4.47 -15.50 38.29
CA ASP A 217 5.52 -14.66 38.85
C ASP A 217 6.61 -14.31 37.82
N VAL A 218 6.51 -14.82 36.60
CA VAL A 218 7.46 -14.57 35.50
C VAL A 218 6.82 -13.64 34.47
N GLU A 219 7.59 -12.68 33.99
CA GLU A 219 7.21 -11.82 32.87
C GLU A 219 8.29 -11.78 31.79
N TYR A 220 7.88 -11.43 30.57
CA TYR A 220 8.76 -11.27 29.43
C TYR A 220 8.81 -9.80 29.03
N VAL A 221 9.99 -9.19 29.12
CA VAL A 221 10.20 -7.78 28.82
C VAL A 221 11.37 -7.66 27.85
N LYS A 222 11.07 -7.28 26.61
CA LYS A 222 12.04 -6.94 25.55
C LYS A 222 13.21 -7.94 25.46
N GLY A 223 12.91 -9.18 25.11
CA GLY A 223 13.94 -10.22 24.94
C GLY A 223 14.44 -10.85 26.24
N THR A 224 13.88 -10.49 27.40
CA THR A 224 14.34 -10.98 28.71
C THR A 224 13.18 -11.49 29.54
N LEU A 225 13.33 -12.69 30.09
CA LEU A 225 12.46 -13.24 31.10
C LEU A 225 12.96 -12.76 32.45
N GLN A 226 12.06 -12.29 33.31
CA GLN A 226 12.39 -11.82 34.64
C GLN A 226 11.32 -12.23 35.66
N HIS A 227 11.74 -12.52 36.88
CA HIS A 227 10.82 -12.69 38.00
C HIS A 227 10.29 -11.33 38.47
N LYS A 228 8.99 -11.23 38.74
CA LYS A 228 8.32 -9.96 39.07
C LYS A 228 8.81 -9.32 40.37
N SER A 229 9.24 -10.14 41.32
CA SER A 229 9.69 -9.67 42.65
C SER A 229 11.18 -9.88 42.93
N ASP A 230 11.87 -10.72 42.16
CA ASP A 230 13.28 -11.03 42.39
C ASP A 230 14.11 -10.53 41.20
N PRO A 231 14.80 -9.39 41.32
CA PRO A 231 15.53 -8.78 40.22
C PRO A 231 16.75 -9.57 39.76
N GLU A 232 17.25 -10.53 40.56
CA GLU A 232 18.39 -11.37 40.22
C GLU A 232 17.99 -12.54 39.30
N LEU A 233 16.72 -12.93 39.32
CA LEU A 233 16.17 -13.98 38.47
C LEU A 233 15.82 -13.42 37.08
N LYS A 234 16.82 -13.42 36.20
CA LYS A 234 16.70 -12.99 34.80
C LYS A 234 17.38 -13.94 33.83
N LEU A 235 16.73 -14.18 32.71
CA LEU A 235 17.28 -14.95 31.58
C LEU A 235 16.94 -14.24 30.28
N THR A 236 17.94 -13.85 29.51
CA THR A 236 17.72 -13.36 28.14
C THR A 236 17.24 -14.50 27.23
N PHE A 237 16.64 -14.14 26.10
CA PHE A 237 16.20 -15.09 25.08
C PHE A 237 17.34 -16.08 24.69
N LYS A 238 18.56 -15.56 24.48
CA LYS A 238 19.75 -16.38 24.17
C LYS A 238 20.21 -17.26 25.32
N GLN A 239 19.97 -16.88 26.57
CA GLN A 239 20.34 -17.69 27.74
C GLN A 239 19.37 -18.83 28.00
N ILE A 240 18.07 -18.63 27.73
CA ILE A 240 17.06 -19.67 27.92
C ILE A 240 16.96 -20.64 26.74
N ALA A 241 17.23 -20.19 25.51
CA ALA A 241 17.20 -21.01 24.30
C ALA A 241 17.95 -22.36 24.42
N PRO A 242 19.21 -22.44 24.90
CA PRO A 242 19.90 -23.72 25.01
C PRO A 242 19.33 -24.65 26.10
N ARG A 243 18.51 -24.11 27.02
CA ARG A 243 17.92 -24.85 28.15
C ARG A 243 16.53 -25.41 27.85
N MET A 244 15.96 -25.11 26.68
CA MET A 244 14.58 -25.51 26.32
C MET A 244 14.39 -27.03 26.32
N ILE A 245 15.38 -27.79 25.85
CA ILE A 245 15.30 -29.25 25.75
C ILE A 245 15.15 -29.90 27.12
N GLU A 246 15.94 -29.46 28.09
CA GLU A 246 15.91 -29.97 29.48
C GLU A 246 14.65 -29.52 30.24
N THR A 247 13.98 -28.46 29.78
CA THR A 247 12.83 -27.82 30.45
C THR A 247 11.49 -28.06 29.75
N GLY A 248 11.41 -29.06 28.86
CA GLY A 248 10.16 -29.46 28.21
C GLY A 248 10.22 -29.63 26.69
N GLY A 249 11.41 -29.65 26.10
CA GLY A 249 11.61 -29.91 24.68
C GLY A 249 11.59 -28.65 23.79
N PRO A 250 11.51 -28.84 22.47
CA PRO A 250 11.53 -27.74 21.50
C PRO A 250 10.44 -26.69 21.78
N VAL A 251 10.77 -25.42 21.50
CA VAL A 251 9.80 -24.31 21.53
C VAL A 251 9.47 -23.90 20.10
N VAL A 252 8.18 -23.96 19.78
CA VAL A 252 7.65 -23.65 18.46
C VAL A 252 6.43 -22.76 18.59
N GLY A 253 6.53 -21.54 18.06
CA GLY A 253 5.41 -20.61 17.97
C GLY A 253 4.54 -20.89 16.76
N ARG A 254 3.22 -20.79 16.94
CA ARG A 254 2.25 -20.97 15.86
C ARG A 254 1.24 -19.83 15.84
N GLY A 255 1.05 -19.24 14.66
CA GLY A 255 -0.03 -18.29 14.39
C GLY A 255 -0.92 -18.83 13.29
N ASN A 256 -2.21 -18.99 13.57
CA ASN A 256 -3.22 -19.41 12.60
C ASN A 256 -4.41 -18.48 12.75
N VAL A 257 -4.56 -17.54 11.82
CA VAL A 257 -5.44 -16.39 11.99
C VAL A 257 -6.26 -16.13 10.75
N ASN A 258 -7.38 -15.43 10.94
CA ASN A 258 -8.16 -14.82 9.87
C ASN A 258 -8.61 -13.43 10.33
N PRO A 259 -7.67 -12.48 10.43
CA PRO A 259 -7.88 -11.22 11.12
C PRO A 259 -8.82 -10.31 10.33
N ARG A 260 -9.67 -9.59 11.06
CA ARG A 260 -10.55 -8.53 10.54
C ARG A 260 -9.96 -7.17 10.87
N GLY A 261 -10.50 -6.09 10.27
CA GLY A 261 -10.05 -4.73 10.59
C GLY A 261 -8.82 -4.26 9.80
N VAL A 262 -8.62 -4.78 8.58
CA VAL A 262 -7.50 -4.38 7.68
C VAL A 262 -7.37 -2.87 7.45
N GLY A 263 -8.47 -2.13 7.62
CA GLY A 263 -8.50 -0.70 7.30
C GLY A 263 -8.34 -0.46 5.80
N ALA A 264 -8.60 0.76 5.35
CA ALA A 264 -8.29 1.18 3.98
C ALA A 264 -7.06 2.07 3.97
N SER A 265 -6.46 2.28 2.79
CA SER A 265 -5.42 3.29 2.59
C SER A 265 -5.88 4.37 1.61
N LEU A 266 -5.49 5.60 1.92
CA LEU A 266 -5.70 6.79 1.08
C LEU A 266 -4.34 7.22 0.56
N ALA A 267 -4.29 7.58 -0.72
CA ALA A 267 -3.07 8.03 -1.35
C ALA A 267 -3.36 9.24 -2.23
N ALA A 268 -2.40 10.16 -2.33
CA ALA A 268 -2.47 11.28 -3.26
C ALA A 268 -1.25 11.29 -4.18
N THR A 269 -1.44 11.79 -5.39
CA THR A 269 -0.35 12.07 -6.32
C THR A 269 -0.37 13.55 -6.65
N LEU A 270 0.79 14.18 -6.56
CA LEU A 270 1.04 15.53 -7.04
C LEU A 270 2.06 15.47 -8.17
N VAL A 271 1.72 16.02 -9.34
CA VAL A 271 2.55 15.91 -10.54
C VAL A 271 2.61 17.23 -11.31
N ASP A 272 3.83 17.65 -11.63
CA ASP A 272 4.11 18.75 -12.53
C ASP A 272 4.49 18.18 -13.91
N VAL A 273 3.88 18.70 -14.96
CA VAL A 273 4.17 18.31 -16.34
C VAL A 273 4.50 19.52 -17.21
N GLU A 274 5.23 19.28 -18.29
CA GLU A 274 5.38 20.20 -19.42
C GLU A 274 4.87 19.52 -20.71
N ILE A 275 4.17 20.28 -21.54
CA ILE A 275 3.65 19.81 -22.83
C ILE A 275 4.40 20.51 -23.97
N ASP A 276 5.05 19.69 -24.80
CA ASP A 276 5.56 20.13 -26.08
C ASP A 276 4.40 20.30 -27.07
N GLN A 277 4.11 21.55 -27.46
CA GLN A 277 3.00 21.87 -28.37
C GLN A 277 3.23 21.45 -29.82
N GLU A 278 4.48 21.16 -30.22
CA GLU A 278 4.77 20.70 -31.59
C GLU A 278 4.57 19.19 -31.74
N THR A 279 4.85 18.43 -30.68
CA THR A 279 4.83 16.96 -30.72
C THR A 279 3.71 16.33 -29.90
N GLY A 280 3.10 17.08 -28.98
CA GLY A 280 2.15 16.58 -27.98
C GLY A 280 2.82 15.79 -26.86
N LYS A 281 4.16 15.72 -26.83
CA LYS A 281 4.87 14.95 -25.81
C LYS A 281 4.64 15.56 -24.43
N THR A 282 4.24 14.71 -23.48
CA THR A 282 4.21 15.06 -22.05
C THR A 282 5.54 14.71 -21.40
N GLN A 283 6.18 15.68 -20.77
CA GLN A 283 7.33 15.47 -19.89
C GLN A 283 6.89 15.58 -18.43
N ILE A 284 7.14 14.54 -17.63
CA ILE A 284 6.97 14.63 -16.18
C ILE A 284 8.16 15.38 -15.59
N LEU A 285 7.92 16.57 -15.03
CA LEU A 285 8.97 17.41 -14.43
C LEU A 285 9.25 17.00 -12.99
N ARG A 286 8.18 16.74 -12.22
CA ARG A 286 8.26 16.39 -10.80
C ARG A 286 7.05 15.56 -10.42
N CYS A 287 7.26 14.51 -9.63
CA CYS A 287 6.19 13.69 -9.10
C CYS A 287 6.41 13.43 -7.60
N THR A 288 5.35 13.47 -6.82
CA THR A 288 5.37 13.12 -5.39
C THR A 288 4.16 12.27 -5.04
N ALA A 289 4.42 11.10 -4.45
CA ALA A 289 3.42 10.16 -3.97
C ALA A 289 3.27 10.29 -2.45
N PHE A 290 2.03 10.45 -2.00
CA PHE A 290 1.66 10.54 -0.59
C PHE A 290 0.75 9.37 -0.27
N GLN A 291 0.92 8.74 0.89
CA GLN A 291 0.03 7.65 1.28
C GLN A 291 -0.08 7.54 2.80
N ASP A 292 -1.31 7.33 3.29
CA ASP A 292 -1.55 6.76 4.61
C ASP A 292 -1.18 5.27 4.57
N VAL A 293 -0.10 4.93 5.27
CA VAL A 293 0.45 3.57 5.30
C VAL A 293 0.13 2.83 6.59
N GLY A 294 -0.63 3.44 7.51
CA GLY A 294 -0.69 2.96 8.88
C GLY A 294 0.69 3.06 9.53
N LYS A 295 1.23 1.93 9.99
CA LYS A 295 2.63 1.83 10.44
C LYS A 295 3.53 1.36 9.30
N ALA A 296 4.56 2.14 9.00
CA ALA A 296 5.63 1.72 8.11
C ALA A 296 6.55 0.73 8.83
N VAL A 297 6.37 -0.56 8.57
CA VAL A 297 7.23 -1.63 9.11
C VAL A 297 8.67 -1.44 8.62
N HIS A 298 8.85 -1.36 7.30
CA HIS A 298 10.13 -1.07 6.67
C HIS A 298 10.02 0.16 5.76
N PRO A 299 10.35 1.38 6.23
CA PRO A 299 10.10 2.63 5.50
C PRO A 299 10.62 2.63 4.06
N SER A 300 11.86 2.17 3.81
CA SER A 300 12.41 2.14 2.45
C SER A 300 11.67 1.17 1.50
N TYR A 301 11.10 0.07 2.00
CA TYR A 301 10.30 -0.83 1.16
C TYR A 301 8.93 -0.21 0.86
N VAL A 302 8.36 0.50 1.84
CA VAL A 302 7.14 1.29 1.65
C VAL A 302 7.37 2.35 0.56
N GLU A 303 8.46 3.11 0.64
CA GLU A 303 8.84 4.08 -0.41
C GLU A 303 8.94 3.42 -1.79
N GLY A 304 9.62 2.28 -1.88
CA GLY A 304 9.73 1.52 -3.14
C GLY A 304 8.38 1.06 -3.69
N GLN A 305 7.44 0.65 -2.82
CA GLN A 305 6.08 0.29 -3.23
C GLN A 305 5.30 1.50 -3.76
N LEU A 306 5.42 2.66 -3.10
CA LEU A 306 4.82 3.93 -3.53
C LEU A 306 5.36 4.35 -4.90
N GLN A 307 6.68 4.30 -5.08
CA GLN A 307 7.34 4.60 -6.35
C GLN A 307 6.89 3.65 -7.46
N GLY A 308 6.95 2.34 -7.22
CA GLY A 308 6.61 1.34 -8.23
C GLY A 308 5.17 1.46 -8.74
N GLY A 309 4.20 1.74 -7.86
CA GLY A 309 2.81 1.90 -8.30
C GLY A 309 2.53 3.25 -8.94
N THR A 310 3.26 4.29 -8.54
CA THR A 310 3.24 5.57 -9.24
C THR A 310 3.78 5.42 -10.66
N VAL A 311 4.88 4.70 -10.88
CA VAL A 311 5.41 4.41 -12.23
C VAL A 311 4.39 3.70 -13.11
N GLN A 312 3.74 2.66 -12.57
CA GLN A 312 2.68 1.95 -13.30
C GLN A 312 1.52 2.87 -13.67
N GLY A 313 1.07 3.70 -12.74
CA GLY A 313 0.02 4.69 -13.00
C GLY A 313 0.41 5.74 -14.04
N LEU A 314 1.68 6.18 -14.06
CA LEU A 314 2.21 7.10 -15.07
C LEU A 314 2.25 6.43 -16.46
N GLY A 315 2.61 5.14 -16.51
CA GLY A 315 2.53 4.32 -17.72
C GLY A 315 1.11 4.27 -18.27
N TRP A 316 0.12 3.93 -17.44
CA TRP A 316 -1.30 3.93 -17.85
C TRP A 316 -1.81 5.32 -18.24
N ALA A 317 -1.31 6.36 -17.60
CA ALA A 317 -1.70 7.73 -17.90
C ALA A 317 -1.27 8.17 -19.31
N LEU A 318 -0.08 7.75 -19.76
CA LEU A 318 0.57 8.33 -20.94
C LEU A 318 0.80 7.37 -22.11
N ASN A 319 1.03 6.08 -21.85
CA ASN A 319 1.64 5.17 -22.85
C ASN A 319 1.01 3.78 -22.94
N GLU A 320 0.59 3.19 -21.83
CA GLU A 320 0.26 1.77 -21.75
C GLU A 320 -1.21 1.51 -22.09
N GLU A 321 -1.45 0.69 -23.11
CA GLU A 321 -2.77 0.19 -23.50
C GLU A 321 -2.68 -1.17 -24.19
N TYR A 322 -3.81 -1.87 -24.30
CA TYR A 322 -3.95 -2.98 -25.25
C TYR A 322 -4.59 -2.48 -26.52
N PHE A 323 -3.80 -2.41 -27.59
CA PHE A 323 -4.25 -1.94 -28.88
C PHE A 323 -4.82 -3.10 -29.70
N MET A 324 -6.11 -3.05 -29.99
CA MET A 324 -6.84 -4.12 -30.68
C MET A 324 -7.20 -3.67 -32.10
N SER A 325 -6.94 -4.51 -33.09
CA SER A 325 -7.42 -4.28 -34.47
C SER A 325 -8.94 -4.45 -34.58
N GLU A 326 -9.51 -3.98 -35.69
CA GLU A 326 -10.95 -4.18 -36.00
C GLU A 326 -11.33 -5.67 -36.06
N ASP A 327 -10.41 -6.52 -36.52
CA ASP A 327 -10.58 -7.98 -36.57
C ASP A 327 -10.34 -8.68 -35.21
N GLY A 328 -10.07 -7.93 -34.14
CA GLY A 328 -9.94 -8.44 -32.78
C GLY A 328 -8.55 -8.98 -32.41
N GLN A 329 -7.51 -8.69 -33.19
CA GLN A 329 -6.13 -9.08 -32.85
C GLN A 329 -5.46 -8.02 -31.97
N MET A 330 -4.66 -8.43 -30.98
CA MET A 330 -3.82 -7.51 -30.23
C MET A 330 -2.57 -7.16 -31.04
N LEU A 331 -2.41 -5.89 -31.39
CA LEU A 331 -1.34 -5.42 -32.27
C LEU A 331 -0.05 -5.04 -31.54
N ASN A 332 -0.10 -4.88 -30.21
CA ASN A 332 1.04 -4.44 -29.41
C ASN A 332 1.44 -5.47 -28.33
N SER A 333 1.41 -6.76 -28.65
CA SER A 333 1.71 -7.84 -27.70
C SER A 333 3.22 -8.03 -27.38
N SER A 334 4.07 -7.05 -27.71
CA SER A 334 5.52 -7.08 -27.49
C SER A 334 5.94 -5.88 -26.64
N PHE A 335 7.08 -5.96 -25.94
CA PHE A 335 7.62 -4.81 -25.20
C PHE A 335 8.17 -3.68 -26.08
N LEU A 336 8.20 -3.86 -27.40
CA LEU A 336 8.51 -2.77 -28.32
C LEU A 336 7.32 -1.80 -28.43
N ASP A 337 6.11 -2.36 -28.52
CA ASP A 337 4.88 -1.62 -28.82
C ASP A 337 4.00 -1.39 -27.59
N TYR A 338 4.05 -2.29 -26.60
CA TYR A 338 3.52 -2.03 -25.26
C TYR A 338 4.54 -1.19 -24.47
N ARG A 339 4.34 0.13 -24.51
CA ARG A 339 5.34 1.11 -24.07
C ARG A 339 5.34 1.29 -22.55
N MET A 340 5.97 0.36 -21.86
CA MET A 340 6.30 0.54 -20.44
C MET A 340 7.26 1.73 -20.26
N MET A 341 7.07 2.50 -19.19
CA MET A 341 7.95 3.61 -18.84
C MET A 341 9.36 3.11 -18.51
N THR A 342 10.38 3.81 -19.03
CA THR A 342 11.78 3.59 -18.71
C THR A 342 12.29 4.61 -17.69
N ALA A 343 13.50 4.39 -17.17
CA ALA A 343 14.16 5.35 -16.27
C ALA A 343 14.45 6.71 -16.93
N LEU A 344 14.44 6.80 -18.27
CA LEU A 344 14.62 8.06 -19.00
C LEU A 344 13.33 8.87 -19.15
N ASP A 345 12.17 8.24 -18.93
CA ASP A 345 10.87 8.88 -19.07
C ASP A 345 10.41 9.57 -17.78
N LEU A 346 11.14 9.35 -16.67
CA LEU A 346 10.68 9.65 -15.32
C LEU A 346 11.72 10.46 -14.53
N PRO A 347 11.29 11.47 -13.76
CA PRO A 347 12.12 12.00 -12.69
C PRO A 347 12.14 11.03 -11.51
N MET A 348 13.01 11.30 -10.53
CA MET A 348 12.90 10.62 -9.24
C MET A 348 11.54 10.92 -8.60
N ILE A 349 10.78 9.88 -8.28
CA ILE A 349 9.47 9.99 -7.63
C ILE A 349 9.72 10.16 -6.13
N ASN A 350 9.41 11.35 -5.62
CA ASN A 350 9.48 11.62 -4.18
C ASN A 350 8.31 10.93 -3.47
N THR A 351 8.53 10.55 -2.22
CA THR A 351 7.53 9.86 -1.40
C THR A 351 7.33 10.59 -0.08
N VAL A 352 6.09 10.61 0.40
CA VAL A 352 5.73 11.12 1.72
C VAL A 352 4.90 10.06 2.42
N ILE A 353 5.48 9.47 3.45
CA ILE A 353 4.84 8.48 4.30
C ILE A 353 4.02 9.21 5.36
N VAL A 354 2.70 9.01 5.33
CA VAL A 354 1.78 9.48 6.37
C VAL A 354 1.41 8.29 7.24
N GLU A 355 1.65 8.38 8.55
CA GLU A 355 1.38 7.27 9.49
C GLU A 355 0.09 7.52 10.30
N VAL A 356 -1.06 7.02 9.83
CA VAL A 356 -2.31 6.96 10.62
C VAL A 356 -2.56 5.51 11.02
N ALA A 357 -2.02 5.14 12.19
CA ALA A 357 -2.02 3.77 12.71
C ALA A 357 -3.42 3.12 12.63
N ASN A 358 -3.46 1.91 12.08
CA ASN A 358 -4.69 1.14 12.00
C ASN A 358 -5.05 0.55 13.38
N PRO A 359 -6.16 0.96 14.02
CA PRO A 359 -6.56 0.41 15.32
C PRO A 359 -6.90 -1.08 15.25
N GLY A 360 -7.15 -1.60 14.05
CA GLY A 360 -7.42 -3.01 13.79
C GLY A 360 -6.17 -3.86 13.55
N HIS A 361 -4.96 -3.44 13.94
CA HIS A 361 -3.73 -4.25 13.89
C HIS A 361 -2.86 -4.03 15.14
N PRO A 362 -2.19 -5.04 15.72
CA PRO A 362 -1.36 -4.87 16.91
C PRO A 362 -0.25 -3.82 16.76
N PHE A 363 0.27 -3.69 15.54
CA PHE A 363 1.31 -2.72 15.18
C PHE A 363 0.80 -1.49 14.41
N GLY A 364 -0.51 -1.36 14.18
CA GLY A 364 -1.03 -0.25 13.37
C GLY A 364 -0.86 -0.39 11.85
N VAL A 365 -0.50 -1.57 11.35
CA VAL A 365 -0.15 -1.82 9.93
C VAL A 365 -1.36 -1.75 8.99
N ARG A 366 -1.12 -1.23 7.78
CA ARG A 366 -2.02 -1.29 6.62
C ARG A 366 -1.28 -1.82 5.39
N GLY A 367 -2.03 -2.10 4.34
CA GLY A 367 -1.51 -2.40 3.02
C GLY A 367 -1.07 -1.16 2.25
N VAL A 368 0.20 -1.16 1.81
CA VAL A 368 0.77 -0.05 1.03
C VAL A 368 0.80 -0.30 -0.46
N GLY A 369 0.66 -1.57 -0.87
CA GLY A 369 1.02 -2.02 -2.21
C GLY A 369 0.10 -1.56 -3.33
N GLU A 370 -1.06 -0.95 -3.11
CA GLU A 370 -2.01 -0.67 -4.21
C GLU A 370 -2.56 0.76 -4.22
N GLY A 371 -2.71 1.40 -3.06
CA GLY A 371 -3.34 2.72 -2.95
C GLY A 371 -2.68 3.79 -3.81
N ASN A 372 -1.35 3.81 -3.86
CA ASN A 372 -0.55 4.81 -4.60
C ASN A 372 -0.79 4.85 -6.12
N LEU A 373 -1.27 3.78 -6.75
CA LEU A 373 -1.56 3.78 -8.19
C LEU A 373 -2.87 4.51 -8.51
N VAL A 374 -3.84 4.43 -7.60
CA VAL A 374 -5.22 4.88 -7.80
C VAL A 374 -5.34 6.34 -8.27
N PRO A 375 -4.67 7.34 -7.65
CA PRO A 375 -4.83 8.73 -8.05
C PRO A 375 -4.05 9.15 -9.30
N VAL A 376 -3.11 8.33 -9.80
CA VAL A 376 -2.06 8.81 -10.71
C VAL A 376 -2.60 9.34 -12.04
N MET A 377 -3.48 8.59 -12.70
CA MET A 377 -4.04 9.00 -14.01
C MET A 377 -4.81 10.33 -13.91
N ALA A 378 -5.59 10.52 -12.85
CA ALA A 378 -6.29 11.77 -12.61
C ALA A 378 -5.33 12.93 -12.37
N ALA A 379 -4.31 12.74 -11.54
CA ALA A 379 -3.31 13.77 -11.27
C ALA A 379 -2.61 14.21 -12.56
N VAL A 380 -2.23 13.26 -13.43
CA VAL A 380 -1.63 13.58 -14.72
C VAL A 380 -2.62 14.32 -15.62
N ALA A 381 -3.88 13.87 -15.70
CA ALA A 381 -4.89 14.53 -16.54
C ALA A 381 -5.21 15.96 -16.09
N ASN A 382 -5.31 16.20 -14.78
CA ASN A 382 -5.47 17.54 -14.20
C ASN A 382 -4.23 18.40 -14.49
N SER A 383 -3.04 17.81 -14.42
CA SER A 383 -1.78 18.50 -14.73
C SER A 383 -1.71 18.91 -16.21
N ILE A 384 -2.08 18.02 -17.13
CA ILE A 384 -2.16 18.32 -18.57
C ILE A 384 -3.22 19.41 -18.81
N TYR A 385 -4.40 19.30 -18.18
CA TYR A 385 -5.43 20.33 -18.28
C TYR A 385 -4.91 21.71 -17.87
N HIS A 386 -4.22 21.83 -16.73
CA HIS A 386 -3.64 23.10 -16.29
C HIS A 386 -2.51 23.59 -17.21
N ALA A 387 -1.86 22.71 -17.97
CA ALA A 387 -0.84 23.07 -18.94
C ALA A 387 -1.40 23.62 -20.26
N ILE A 388 -2.52 23.07 -20.77
CA ILE A 388 -3.03 23.39 -22.12
C ILE A 388 -4.46 23.98 -22.14
N GLY A 389 -5.13 24.06 -20.99
CA GLY A 389 -6.48 24.60 -20.84
C GLY A 389 -7.60 23.74 -21.46
N LYS A 390 -7.31 22.47 -21.79
CA LYS A 390 -8.26 21.54 -22.42
C LYS A 390 -8.23 20.18 -21.71
N ARG A 391 -9.39 19.68 -21.28
CA ARG A 391 -9.51 18.40 -20.58
C ARG A 391 -9.45 17.24 -21.57
N ILE A 392 -8.71 16.20 -21.20
CA ILE A 392 -8.64 14.95 -21.94
C ILE A 392 -9.38 13.88 -21.14
N ASN A 393 -10.41 13.30 -21.75
CA ASN A 393 -11.30 12.33 -21.10
C ASN A 393 -11.01 10.88 -21.53
N GLN A 394 -9.81 10.63 -22.06
CA GLN A 394 -9.39 9.32 -22.53
C GLN A 394 -7.97 9.00 -22.07
N LEU A 395 -7.74 7.71 -21.82
CA LEU A 395 -6.43 7.16 -21.47
C LEU A 395 -6.06 6.10 -22.52
N PRO A 396 -4.77 5.93 -22.84
CA PRO A 396 -3.66 6.80 -22.43
C PRO A 396 -3.69 8.17 -23.14
N MET A 397 -3.17 9.20 -22.49
CA MET A 397 -3.02 10.56 -23.04
C MET A 397 -1.75 10.65 -23.88
N THR A 398 -1.71 9.86 -24.95
CA THR A 398 -0.55 9.77 -25.85
C THR A 398 -0.28 11.10 -26.56
N PRO A 399 0.92 11.30 -27.15
CA PRO A 399 1.20 12.51 -27.91
C PRO A 399 0.19 12.78 -29.03
N GLY A 400 -0.30 11.74 -29.72
CA GLY A 400 -1.35 11.90 -30.75
C GLY A 400 -2.66 12.45 -30.17
N VAL A 401 -3.11 11.91 -29.03
CA VAL A 401 -4.30 12.40 -28.32
C VAL A 401 -4.15 13.86 -27.92
N ILE A 402 -2.97 14.25 -27.44
CA ILE A 402 -2.69 15.63 -27.04
C ILE A 402 -2.71 16.56 -28.26
N MET A 403 -2.10 16.15 -29.38
CA MET A 403 -2.08 16.92 -30.64
C MET A 403 -3.49 17.17 -31.19
N ASP A 404 -4.32 16.13 -31.22
CA ASP A 404 -5.71 16.24 -31.63
C ASP A 404 -6.49 17.20 -30.73
N THR A 405 -6.22 17.15 -29.42
CA THR A 405 -6.89 18.01 -28.43
C THR A 405 -6.50 19.49 -28.59
N ILE A 406 -5.21 19.79 -28.78
CA ILE A 406 -4.76 21.19 -28.93
C ILE A 406 -5.17 21.79 -30.28
N GLY A 407 -5.53 20.96 -31.27
CA GLY A 407 -5.89 21.39 -32.62
C GLY A 407 -4.69 21.51 -33.55
N GLY A 408 -3.60 20.79 -33.25
CA GLY A 408 -2.49 20.64 -34.17
C GLY A 408 -2.99 19.88 -35.40
N ASN A 409 -2.79 20.43 -36.60
CA ASN A 409 -3.20 19.81 -37.85
C ASN A 409 -2.69 18.36 -37.92
N GLY A 410 -3.58 17.39 -37.65
CA GLY A 410 -3.35 15.99 -37.94
C GLY A 410 -2.99 15.85 -39.41
N ARG A 411 -1.86 15.19 -39.68
CA ARG A 411 -1.55 14.68 -41.01
C ARG A 411 -2.29 13.39 -41.25
#